data_AF-A0A497EJH8-F1
#
_entry.id   AF-A0A497EJH8-F1
#
_cell.length_a   1.000
_cell.length_b   1.000
_cell.length_c   1.000
_cell.angle_alpha   90.00
_cell.angle_beta   90.00
_cell.angle_gamma   90.00
#
_symmetry.space_group_name_H-M   'P 1'
#
loop_
_entity.id
_entity.type
_entity.pdbx_description
1 polymer ?
#
loop_
_entity_poly.entity_id
_entity_poly.type
_entity_poly.pdbx_seq_one_letter_code
_entity_poly.pdbx_strand_id
1 'polypeptide(L)'
;MRYLAECLPDTLLVKTLTKRKVMHIGGKARLIKKMLKSEKRCKGIIDEDPRSLQPPQLKNFSQMRILETVKLKLYTDPKGNELIILSPRFEEWILTAARESGLKLTSYNLPEDPDRLTS
;
A
#
# COMPACT_ATOMS: atom_id res chain seq x y z
N MET A 1 -8.94 -16.35 -1.43
CA MET A 1 -7.93 -15.28 -1.44
C MET A 1 -8.19 -14.33 -0.27
N ARG A 2 -7.15 -13.88 0.45
CA ARG A 2 -7.25 -12.91 1.56
C ARG A 2 -6.71 -11.55 1.11
N TYR A 3 -7.31 -10.48 1.59
CA TYR A 3 -6.82 -9.10 1.38
C TYR A 3 -6.25 -8.58 2.70
N LEU A 4 -5.01 -8.12 2.68
CA LEU A 4 -4.32 -7.59 3.85
C LEU A 4 -3.81 -6.19 3.55
N ALA A 5 -3.90 -5.30 4.54
CA ALA A 5 -3.44 -3.94 4.44
C ALA A 5 -2.61 -3.58 5.66
N GLU A 6 -1.55 -2.81 5.44
CA GLU A 6 -0.61 -2.43 6.48
C GLU A 6 -1.27 -1.52 7.51
N CYS A 7 -1.82 -0.39 7.06
CA CYS A 7 -2.36 0.65 7.93
C CYS A 7 -3.89 0.80 7.76
N LEU A 8 -4.49 1.75 8.49
CA LEU A 8 -5.92 2.07 8.37
C LEU A 8 -6.23 2.78 7.03
N PRO A 9 -5.46 3.80 6.59
CA PRO A 9 -5.59 4.39 5.26
C PRO A 9 -5.60 3.35 4.12
N ASP A 10 -4.62 2.43 4.11
CA ASP A 10 -4.57 1.34 3.13
C ASP A 10 -5.81 0.46 3.18
N THR A 11 -6.27 0.15 4.39
CA THR A 11 -7.47 -0.68 4.61
C THR A 11 -8.69 0.01 4.00
N LEU A 12 -8.82 1.33 4.20
CA LEU A 12 -9.90 2.13 3.65
C LEU A 12 -9.82 2.20 2.12
N LEU A 13 -8.63 2.44 1.56
CA LEU A 13 -8.39 2.48 0.11
C LEU A 13 -8.84 1.16 -0.56
N VAL A 14 -8.33 0.03 -0.07
CA VAL A 14 -8.65 -1.28 -0.64
C VAL A 14 -10.14 -1.60 -0.48
N LYS A 15 -10.75 -1.29 0.66
CA LYS A 15 -12.19 -1.48 0.86
C LYS A 15 -13.01 -0.64 -0.11
N THR A 16 -12.63 0.62 -0.33
CA THR A 16 -13.34 1.55 -1.21
C THR A 16 -13.30 1.08 -2.66
N LEU A 17 -12.11 0.69 -3.15
CA LEU A 17 -11.92 0.28 -4.54
C LEU A 17 -12.48 -1.12 -4.84
N THR A 18 -12.38 -2.05 -3.89
CA THR A 18 -12.66 -3.48 -4.17
C THR A 18 -13.95 -3.99 -3.53
N LYS A 19 -14.50 -3.27 -2.54
CA LYS A 19 -15.62 -3.70 -1.69
C LYS A 19 -15.36 -5.05 -0.96
N ARG A 20 -14.08 -5.47 -0.84
CA ARG A 20 -13.70 -6.73 -0.18
C ARG A 20 -13.49 -6.53 1.32
N LYS A 21 -13.59 -7.63 2.07
CA LYS A 21 -13.15 -7.67 3.47
C LYS A 21 -11.62 -7.66 3.51
N VAL A 22 -11.06 -6.59 4.09
CA VAL A 22 -9.62 -6.38 4.24
C VAL A 22 -9.23 -6.54 5.70
N MET A 23 -8.16 -7.28 5.96
CA MET A 23 -7.58 -7.46 7.29
C MET A 23 -6.51 -6.39 7.50
N HIS A 24 -6.76 -5.47 8.42
CA HIS A 24 -5.76 -4.52 8.91
C HIS A 24 -4.74 -5.25 9.79
N ILE A 25 -3.44 -5.06 9.54
CA ILE A 25 -2.36 -5.79 10.22
C ILE A 25 -1.55 -4.92 11.19
N GLY A 26 -1.36 -3.64 10.89
CA GLY A 26 -0.54 -2.71 11.66
C GLY A 26 0.96 -2.87 11.38
N GLY A 27 1.41 -2.66 10.15
CA GLY A 27 2.85 -2.54 9.85
C GLY A 27 3.43 -3.60 8.90
N LYS A 28 4.34 -3.14 8.02
CA LYS A 28 4.93 -3.88 6.88
C LYS A 28 5.43 -5.27 7.27
N ALA A 29 6.29 -5.35 8.29
CA ALA A 29 6.94 -6.60 8.68
C ALA A 29 5.92 -7.66 9.14
N ARG A 30 4.89 -7.23 9.88
CA ARG A 30 3.81 -8.13 10.33
C ARG A 30 2.97 -8.61 9.15
N LEU A 31 2.66 -7.72 8.21
CA LEU A 31 1.90 -8.06 7.00
C LEU A 31 2.65 -9.08 6.13
N ILE A 32 3.91 -8.80 5.81
CA ILE A 32 4.76 -9.69 5.00
C ILE A 32 4.91 -11.06 5.67
N LYS A 33 5.22 -11.09 6.98
CA LYS A 33 5.32 -12.34 7.74
C LYS A 33 4.01 -13.14 7.69
N LYS A 34 2.86 -12.46 7.78
CA LYS A 34 1.55 -13.11 7.73
C LYS A 34 1.23 -13.66 6.34
N MET A 35 1.59 -12.95 5.28
CA MET A 35 1.43 -13.45 3.90
C MET A 35 2.24 -14.72 3.67
N LEU A 36 3.54 -14.69 4.02
CA LEU A 36 4.45 -15.83 3.82
C LEU A 36 4.03 -17.09 4.61
N LYS A 37 3.43 -16.90 5.79
CA LYS A 37 2.92 -17.99 6.65
C LYS A 37 1.49 -18.43 6.32
N SER A 38 0.76 -17.72 5.48
CA SER A 38 -0.63 -18.06 5.17
C SER A 38 -0.71 -19.29 4.26
N GLU A 39 -1.60 -20.22 4.60
CA GLU A 39 -1.95 -21.36 3.74
C GLU A 39 -2.80 -20.94 2.53
N LYS A 40 -3.52 -19.83 2.64
CA LYS A 40 -4.33 -19.26 1.55
C LYS A 40 -3.55 -18.14 0.87
N ARG A 41 -3.64 -18.07 -0.47
CA ARG A 41 -3.13 -16.93 -1.26
C ARG A 41 -3.66 -15.60 -0.76
N CYS A 42 -2.77 -14.63 -0.71
CA CYS A 42 -2.96 -13.30 -0.15
C CYS A 42 -2.64 -12.22 -1.19
N LYS A 43 -3.45 -11.16 -1.19
CA LYS A 43 -3.11 -9.87 -1.80
C LYS A 43 -2.84 -8.86 -0.67
N GLY A 44 -1.61 -8.35 -0.60
CA GLY A 44 -1.17 -7.38 0.39
C GLY A 44 -0.99 -6.00 -0.22
N ILE A 45 -1.19 -4.95 0.58
CA ILE A 45 -0.74 -3.59 0.26
C ILE A 45 0.08 -3.04 1.44
N ILE A 46 1.20 -2.38 1.13
CA ILE A 46 2.06 -1.68 2.08
C ILE A 46 2.47 -0.32 1.52
N ASP A 47 2.83 0.61 2.39
CA ASP A 47 3.57 1.81 2.00
C ASP A 47 5.06 1.47 1.90
N GLU A 48 5.76 1.95 0.88
CA GLU A 48 7.21 1.86 0.81
C GLU A 48 7.83 2.69 1.93
N ASP A 49 7.41 3.94 2.12
CA ASP A 49 8.10 4.99 2.89
C ASP A 49 9.61 4.77 3.07
N PRO A 50 10.47 5.35 2.21
CA PRO A 50 11.92 5.24 2.29
C PRO A 50 12.51 5.68 3.64
N ARG A 51 11.80 6.47 4.45
CA ARG A 51 12.24 6.92 5.77
C ARG A 51 12.07 5.82 6.84
N SER A 52 11.39 4.72 6.50
CA SER A 52 11.11 3.60 7.40
C SER A 52 11.93 2.35 7.05
N LEU A 53 12.19 1.50 8.04
CA LEU A 53 12.92 0.25 7.85
C LEU A 53 12.14 -0.71 6.94
N GLN A 54 12.77 -1.12 5.85
CA GLN A 54 12.21 -2.12 4.94
C GLN A 54 12.38 -3.53 5.53
N PRO A 55 11.30 -4.35 5.62
CA PRO A 55 11.42 -5.69 6.19
C PRO A 55 12.33 -6.59 5.36
N PRO A 56 13.34 -7.26 5.95
CA PRO A 56 14.25 -8.14 5.21
C PRO A 56 13.54 -9.28 4.47
N GLN A 57 12.34 -9.66 4.93
CA GLN A 57 11.51 -10.69 4.31
C GLN A 57 10.93 -10.26 2.96
N LEU A 58 10.98 -8.97 2.60
CA LEU A 58 10.55 -8.48 1.29
C LEU A 58 11.33 -9.16 0.15
N LYS A 59 12.59 -9.56 0.40
CA LYS A 59 13.42 -10.33 -0.55
C LYS A 59 12.83 -11.67 -1.00
N ASN A 60 11.84 -12.20 -0.27
CA ASN A 60 11.13 -13.42 -0.67
C ASN A 60 10.10 -13.18 -1.77
N PHE A 61 9.89 -11.92 -2.15
CA PHE A 61 9.04 -11.53 -3.26
C PHE A 61 9.90 -11.06 -4.42
N SER A 62 9.60 -11.55 -5.61
CA SER A 62 10.17 -11.08 -6.86
C SER A 62 9.37 -9.88 -7.37
N GLN A 63 10.07 -8.81 -7.75
CA GLN A 63 9.44 -7.68 -8.42
C GLN A 63 8.94 -8.11 -9.79
N MET A 64 7.64 -7.96 -10.02
CA MET A 64 6.99 -8.30 -11.27
C MET A 64 6.91 -7.10 -12.21
N ARG A 65 6.51 -5.94 -11.68
CA ARG A 65 6.26 -4.75 -12.49
C ARG A 65 6.35 -3.50 -11.64
N ILE A 66 6.89 -2.44 -12.23
CA ILE A 66 6.77 -1.07 -11.70
C ILE A 66 5.80 -0.31 -12.60
N LEU A 67 4.83 0.35 -11.99
CA LEU A 67 3.83 1.19 -12.65
C LEU A 67 4.14 2.64 -12.30
N GLU A 68 5.12 3.22 -12.98
CA GLU A 68 5.64 4.57 -12.68
C GLU A 68 4.56 5.65 -12.71
N THR A 69 3.65 5.59 -13.67
CA THR A 69 2.57 6.58 -13.85
C THR A 69 1.67 6.68 -12.64
N VAL A 70 1.37 5.55 -11.99
CA VAL A 70 0.48 5.49 -10.82
C VAL A 70 1.25 5.23 -9.53
N LYS A 71 2.59 5.29 -9.59
CA LYS A 71 3.50 5.14 -8.44
C LYS A 71 3.25 3.88 -7.61
N LEU A 72 3.05 2.76 -8.30
CA LEU A 72 2.87 1.43 -7.68
C LEU A 72 3.97 0.47 -8.09
N LYS A 73 4.36 -0.42 -7.18
CA LYS A 73 5.19 -1.58 -7.48
C LYS A 73 4.43 -2.87 -7.18
N LEU A 74 4.55 -3.85 -8.06
CA LEU A 74 3.88 -5.14 -7.98
C LEU A 74 4.93 -6.24 -7.78
N TYR A 75 4.72 -7.04 -6.75
CA TYR A 75 5.60 -8.10 -6.31
C TYR A 75 4.81 -9.41 -6.17
N THR A 76 5.47 -10.54 -6.40
CA THR A 76 4.89 -11.88 -6.14
C THR A 76 5.87 -12.77 -5.41
N ASP A 77 5.37 -13.68 -4.58
CA ASP A 77 6.19 -14.78 -4.04
C ASP A 77 5.94 -16.10 -4.82
N PRO A 78 6.74 -17.16 -4.58
CA PRO A 78 6.55 -18.47 -5.21
C PRO A 78 5.22 -19.17 -4.87
N LYS A 79 4.52 -18.75 -3.80
CA LYS A 79 3.19 -19.28 -3.44
C LYS A 79 2.06 -18.57 -4.22
N GLY A 80 2.40 -17.55 -5.01
CA GLY A 80 1.46 -16.72 -5.75
C GLY A 80 0.74 -15.70 -4.85
N ASN A 81 1.35 -15.30 -3.73
CA ASN A 81 0.92 -14.11 -3.01
C ASN A 81 1.34 -12.86 -3.79
N GLU A 82 0.43 -11.91 -3.93
CA GLU A 82 0.70 -10.64 -4.62
C GLU A 82 0.84 -9.52 -3.59
N LEU A 83 1.88 -8.71 -3.73
CA LEU A 83 2.14 -7.56 -2.87
C LEU A 83 2.16 -6.29 -3.73
N ILE A 84 1.29 -5.34 -3.39
CA ILE A 84 1.26 -3.99 -3.95
C ILE A 84 2.02 -3.09 -2.99
N ILE A 85 2.95 -2.30 -3.51
CA ILE A 85 3.70 -1.32 -2.73
C ILE A 85 3.37 0.06 -3.28
N LEU A 86 2.85 0.95 -2.43
CA LEU A 86 2.67 2.37 -2.73
C LEU A 86 4.03 3.05 -2.59
N SER A 87 4.42 3.88 -3.56
CA SER A 87 5.75 4.49 -3.61
C SER A 87 5.67 5.99 -3.90
N PRO A 88 6.55 6.84 -3.35
CA PRO A 88 7.41 6.51 -2.21
C PRO A 88 6.62 6.53 -0.90
N ARG A 89 5.55 7.32 -0.78
CA ARG A 89 4.72 7.46 0.43
C ARG A 89 3.24 7.51 0.11
N PHE A 90 2.39 7.08 1.04
CA PHE A 90 0.94 7.15 0.91
C PHE A 90 0.44 8.58 0.68
N GLU A 91 0.94 9.56 1.44
CA GLU A 91 0.46 10.95 1.34
C GLU A 91 0.83 11.58 -0.02
N GLU A 92 2.04 11.33 -0.51
CA GLU A 92 2.49 11.77 -1.84
C GLU A 92 1.66 11.12 -2.96
N TRP A 93 1.29 9.86 -2.78
CA TRP A 93 0.41 9.15 -3.70
C TRP A 93 -0.99 9.80 -3.76
N ILE A 94 -1.59 10.11 -2.61
CA ILE A 94 -2.89 10.79 -2.52
C ILE A 94 -2.84 12.18 -3.18
N LEU A 95 -1.80 12.96 -2.92
CA LEU A 95 -1.61 14.27 -3.53
C LEU A 95 -1.51 14.20 -5.06
N THR A 96 -0.76 13.21 -5.56
CA THR A 96 -0.60 12.99 -6.99
C THR A 96 -1.94 12.63 -7.63
N ALA A 97 -2.66 11.67 -7.05
CA ALA A 97 -3.98 11.25 -7.52
C ALA A 97 -5.02 12.39 -7.49
N ALA A 98 -5.01 13.23 -6.45
CA ALA A 98 -5.88 14.39 -6.34
C ALA A 98 -5.58 15.41 -7.45
N ARG A 99 -4.31 15.73 -7.68
CA ARG A 99 -3.87 16.66 -8.73
C ARG A 99 -4.26 16.17 -10.13
N GLU A 100 -4.03 14.90 -10.42
CA GLU A 100 -4.42 14.27 -11.70
C GLU A 100 -5.93 14.30 -11.92
N SER A 101 -6.72 14.23 -10.83
CA SER A 101 -8.18 14.29 -10.88
C SER A 101 -8.74 15.73 -10.89
N GLY A 102 -7.87 16.75 -10.91
CA GLY A 102 -8.29 18.16 -10.80
C GLY A 102 -8.86 18.54 -9.43
N LEU A 103 -8.64 17.73 -8.40
CA LEU A 103 -9.10 17.97 -7.04
C LEU A 103 -8.10 18.83 -6.27
N LYS A 104 -8.60 19.88 -5.61
CA LYS A 104 -7.85 20.65 -4.62
C LYS A 104 -8.18 20.14 -3.23
N LEU A 105 -7.19 19.62 -2.51
CA LEU A 105 -7.39 19.12 -1.14
C LEU A 105 -7.82 20.23 -0.18
N THR A 106 -7.40 21.46 -0.44
CA THR A 106 -7.82 22.67 0.30
C THR A 106 -9.33 22.88 0.27
N SER A 107 -10.03 22.45 -0.80
CA SER A 107 -11.50 22.47 -0.85
C SER A 107 -12.17 21.56 0.18
N TYR A 108 -11.41 20.63 0.76
CA TYR A 108 -11.83 19.71 1.82
C TYR A 108 -11.15 20.02 3.17
N ASN A 109 -10.57 21.22 3.33
CA ASN A 109 -9.78 21.62 4.51
C ASN A 109 -8.58 20.70 4.80
N LEU A 110 -8.04 20.03 3.77
CA LEU A 110 -6.84 19.21 3.87
C LEU A 110 -5.61 19.97 3.34
N PRO A 111 -4.43 19.77 3.93
CA PRO A 111 -3.21 20.41 3.46
C PRO A 111 -2.72 19.77 2.16
N GLU A 112 -1.96 20.55 1.37
CA GLU A 112 -1.30 20.06 0.15
C GLU A 112 0.15 19.60 0.40
N ASP A 113 0.61 19.73 1.64
CA ASP A 113 1.92 19.27 2.09
C ASP A 113 1.81 17.81 2.58
N PRO A 114 2.55 16.84 1.99
CA PRO A 114 2.50 15.44 2.40
C PRO A 114 2.91 15.21 3.85
N ASP A 115 3.78 16.04 4.43
CA ASP A 115 4.19 15.92 5.82
C ASP A 115 3.11 16.43 6.80
N ARG A 116 2.08 17.12 6.29
CA ARG A 116 0.93 17.63 7.08
C ARG A 116 -0.36 16.86 6.86
N LEU A 117 -0.36 15.89 5.93
CA LEU A 117 -1.51 15.03 5.61
C LEU A 117 -1.73 13.88 6.61
N THR A 118 -0.85 13.76 7.60
CA THR A 118 -0.89 12.73 8.62
C THR A 118 -1.88 13.11 9.73
N SER A 119 -2.81 12.20 10.02
CA SER A 119 -3.71 12.24 11.18
C SER A 119 -3.09 11.55 12.38
#